data_AF-A0A5B7BLW7-F1
#
_entry.id   AF-A0A5B7BLW7-F1
#
_cell.length_a   1.000
_cell.length_b   1.000
_cell.length_c   1.000
_cell.angle_alpha   90.00
_cell.angle_beta   90.00
_cell.angle_gamma   90.00
#
_symmetry.space_group_name_H-M   'P 1'
#
loop_
_entity.id
_entity.type
_entity.pdbx_description
1 polymer ?
#
loop_
_entity_poly.entity_id
_entity_poly.type
_entity_poly.pdbx_seq_one_letter_code
_entity_poly.pdbx_strand_id
1 'polypeptide(L)'
;MDDKKGGKMSWIRATVDLENHVFVPDLDPNMDSPDGFVEDYIYDLTKTSMDLSKPLWDLHILNVKTSEANALSIFRIHHSIGDGASLISLLLACTRKTSDPEALPSVPTKNRARNSSTSGGFLRVLLTIWSMFFRFINT
;
A
#
# COMPACT_ATOMS: atom_id res chain seq x y z
N MET A 1 25.01 6.14 14.54
CA MET A 1 24.76 5.35 15.77
C MET A 1 25.72 4.17 15.73
N ASP A 2 26.28 3.79 16.88
CA ASP A 2 27.38 2.82 17.00
C ASP A 2 26.79 1.41 17.19
N ASP A 3 26.70 0.63 16.10
CA ASP A 3 26.03 -0.68 16.04
C ASP A 3 26.81 -1.83 16.71
N LYS A 4 27.79 -1.52 17.58
CA LYS A 4 28.71 -2.52 18.17
C LYS A 4 28.23 -3.16 19.47
N LYS A 5 27.03 -2.86 19.95
CA LYS A 5 26.43 -3.56 21.10
C LYS A 5 25.00 -3.88 20.75
N GLY A 6 24.62 -5.16 20.80
CA GLY A 6 23.29 -5.70 20.48
C GLY A 6 22.17 -5.09 21.34
N GLY A 7 21.88 -3.82 21.08
CA GLY A 7 20.86 -3.04 21.76
C GLY A 7 19.48 -3.50 21.32
N LYS A 8 18.56 -3.57 22.27
CA LYS A 8 17.16 -3.85 22.00
C LYS A 8 16.58 -2.71 21.17
N MET A 9 16.13 -3.01 19.95
CA MET A 9 15.42 -2.04 19.11
C MET A 9 14.14 -1.58 19.83
N SER A 10 13.96 -0.27 19.95
CA SER A 10 12.81 0.34 20.62
C SER A 10 12.29 1.52 19.82
N TRP A 11 10.97 1.71 19.81
CA TRP A 11 10.35 2.90 19.25
C TRP A 11 10.68 4.12 20.12
N ILE A 12 11.29 5.12 19.51
CA ILE A 12 11.60 6.40 20.15
C ILE A 12 10.77 7.45 19.43
N ARG A 13 10.20 8.39 20.20
CA ARG A 13 9.52 9.54 19.62
C ARG A 13 10.54 10.36 18.83
N ALA A 14 10.36 10.45 17.53
CA ALA A 14 11.17 11.30 16.68
C ALA A 14 10.63 12.74 16.69
N THR A 15 11.54 13.71 16.71
CA THR A 15 11.23 15.09 16.34
C THR A 15 11.14 15.15 14.82
N VAL A 16 10.06 15.71 14.30
CA VAL A 16 9.80 15.83 12.86
C VAL A 16 9.89 17.30 12.47
N ASP A 17 10.71 17.59 11.47
CA ASP A 17 10.76 18.89 10.82
C ASP A 17 10.08 18.81 9.45
N LEU A 18 8.91 19.44 9.32
CA LEU A 18 8.06 19.29 8.13
C LEU A 18 8.71 19.83 6.86
N GLU A 19 9.56 20.85 6.96
CA GLU A 19 10.27 21.42 5.80
C GLU A 19 11.21 20.39 5.14
N ASN A 20 11.65 19.40 5.92
CA ASN A 20 12.51 18.32 5.46
C ASN A 20 11.73 17.08 4.98
N HIS A 21 10.40 17.08 5.09
CA HIS A 21 9.54 15.94 4.75
C HIS A 21 8.43 16.27 3.76
N VAL A 22 7.99 17.52 3.65
CA VAL A 22 6.89 17.94 2.78
C VAL A 22 7.43 18.85 1.70
N PHE A 23 7.35 18.39 0.46
CA PHE A 23 7.88 19.10 -0.71
C PHE A 23 6.73 19.53 -1.62
N VAL A 24 6.68 20.82 -1.92
CA VAL A 24 5.73 21.41 -2.87
C VAL A 24 6.54 22.15 -3.94
N PRO A 25 7.03 21.44 -4.98
CA PRO A 25 7.81 22.08 -6.02
C PRO A 25 6.97 23.10 -6.78
N ASP A 26 7.61 24.20 -7.19
CA ASP A 26 7.03 25.16 -8.13
C ASP A 26 7.15 24.59 -9.55
N LEU A 27 6.01 24.34 -10.18
CA LEU A 27 5.91 23.62 -11.46
C LEU A 27 5.34 24.55 -12.53
N ASP A 28 5.83 24.42 -13.77
CA ASP A 28 5.26 25.15 -14.90
C ASP A 28 3.84 24.63 -15.21
N PRO A 29 2.79 25.46 -15.09
CA PRO A 29 1.42 25.06 -15.39
C PRO A 29 1.20 24.76 -16.88
N ASN A 30 2.10 25.20 -17.76
CA ASN A 30 1.99 25.03 -19.21
C ASN A 30 2.95 23.95 -19.76
N MET A 31 3.47 23.06 -18.92
CA MET A 31 4.36 22.00 -19.37
C MET A 31 3.74 21.11 -20.45
N ASP A 32 4.56 20.69 -21.42
CA ASP A 32 4.10 19.95 -22.60
C ASP A 32 3.50 18.57 -22.26
N SER A 33 4.01 17.90 -21.22
CA SER A 33 3.56 16.57 -20.79
C SER A 33 3.47 16.44 -19.26
N PRO A 34 2.33 16.82 -18.66
CA PRO A 34 2.06 16.65 -17.24
C PRO A 34 2.20 15.21 -16.74
N ASP A 35 1.62 14.25 -17.47
CA ASP A 35 1.65 12.84 -17.07
C ASP A 35 3.09 12.28 -17.13
N GLY A 36 3.84 12.58 -18.19
CA GLY A 36 5.24 12.16 -18.32
C GLY A 36 6.14 12.77 -17.25
N PHE A 37 5.94 14.05 -16.91
CA PHE A 37 6.66 14.69 -15.81
C PHE A 37 6.45 13.95 -14.48
N VAL A 38 5.20 13.57 -14.17
CA VAL A 38 4.89 12.83 -12.94
C VAL A 38 5.57 11.46 -12.92
N GLU A 39 5.58 10.75 -14.05
CA GLU A 39 6.25 9.44 -14.17
C GLU A 39 7.76 9.58 -13.92
N ASP A 40 8.41 10.55 -14.54
CA ASP A 40 9.84 10.83 -14.36
C ASP A 40 10.15 11.24 -12.91
N TYR A 41 9.29 12.06 -12.30
CA TYR A 41 9.42 12.50 -10.91
C TYR A 41 9.36 11.30 -9.95
N ILE A 42 8.38 10.41 -10.13
CA ILE A 42 8.27 9.17 -9.34
C ILE A 42 9.50 8.29 -9.58
N TYR A 43 9.94 8.13 -10.83
CA TYR A 43 11.12 7.35 -11.19
C TYR A 43 12.37 7.85 -10.44
N ASP A 44 12.59 9.17 -10.41
CA ASP A 44 13.68 9.79 -9.66
C ASP A 44 13.57 9.55 -8.15
N LEU A 45 12.37 9.67 -7.58
CA LEU A 45 12.15 9.36 -6.17
C LEU A 45 12.44 7.89 -5.84
N THR A 46 12.18 6.94 -6.75
CA THR A 46 12.46 5.53 -6.49
C THR A 46 13.96 5.18 -6.54
N LYS A 47 14.77 5.96 -7.26
CA LYS A 47 16.22 5.73 -7.40
C LYS A 47 17.04 6.38 -6.29
N THR A 48 16.48 7.34 -5.57
CA THR A 48 17.19 8.07 -4.51
C THR A 48 17.03 7.37 -3.16
N SER A 49 18.14 7.21 -2.44
CA SER A 49 18.10 6.70 -1.07
C SER A 49 17.56 7.77 -0.12
N MET A 50 16.76 7.35 0.87
CA MET A 50 16.33 8.24 1.94
C MET A 50 17.48 8.56 2.89
N ASP A 51 17.47 9.78 3.43
CA ASP A 51 18.41 10.19 4.47
C ASP A 51 18.06 9.50 5.79
N LEU A 52 18.99 8.69 6.30
CA LEU A 52 18.84 7.92 7.54
C LEU A 52 18.97 8.77 8.80
N SER A 53 19.30 10.06 8.69
CA SER A 53 19.39 10.99 9.82
C SER A 53 18.02 11.49 10.31
N LYS A 54 16.97 11.28 9.52
CA LYS A 54 15.59 11.72 9.79
C LYS A 54 14.59 10.56 9.69
N PRO A 55 13.34 10.74 10.17
CA PRO A 55 12.28 9.75 9.95
C PRO A 55 12.15 9.35 8.48
N LEU A 56 12.04 8.06 8.18
CA LEU A 56 12.19 7.55 6.81
C LEU A 56 10.90 7.64 5.97
N TRP A 57 10.41 8.87 5.78
CA TRP A 57 9.26 9.15 4.94
C TRP A 57 9.35 10.56 4.35
N ASP A 58 8.69 10.81 3.23
CA ASP A 58 8.45 12.15 2.67
C ASP A 58 7.18 12.19 1.82
N LEU A 59 6.59 13.38 1.74
CA LEU A 59 5.36 13.70 1.02
C LEU A 59 5.64 14.77 -0.01
N HIS A 60 5.36 14.48 -1.27
CA HIS A 60 5.52 15.41 -2.37
C HIS A 60 4.15 15.78 -2.93
N ILE A 61 3.81 17.06 -2.94
CA ILE A 61 2.52 17.57 -3.45
C ILE A 61 2.80 18.26 -4.77
N LEU A 62 2.35 17.65 -5.86
CA LEU A 62 2.51 18.16 -7.22
C LEU A 62 1.22 18.83 -7.64
N ASN A 63 1.24 20.17 -7.69
CA ASN A 63 0.11 20.97 -8.17
C ASN A 63 0.12 21.06 -9.69
N VAL A 64 0.05 19.91 -10.34
CA VAL A 64 0.01 19.76 -11.80
C VAL A 64 -1.27 19.04 -12.21
N LYS A 65 -1.93 19.54 -13.26
CA LYS A 65 -3.12 18.92 -13.81
C LYS A 65 -2.72 17.85 -14.80
N THR A 66 -2.95 16.59 -14.43
CA THR A 66 -2.73 15.42 -15.29
C THR A 66 -4.01 15.04 -16.02
N SER A 67 -3.95 13.99 -16.84
CA SER A 67 -5.13 13.41 -17.49
C SER A 67 -6.20 12.94 -16.49
N GLU A 68 -5.80 12.47 -15.30
CA GLU A 68 -6.68 11.82 -14.31
C GLU A 68 -6.94 12.66 -13.04
N ALA A 69 -6.14 13.71 -12.78
CA ALA A 69 -6.22 14.47 -11.53
C ALA A 69 -5.87 15.96 -11.70
N ASN A 70 -6.44 16.82 -10.85
CA ASN A 70 -6.09 18.25 -10.81
C ASN A 70 -4.81 18.55 -10.01
N ALA A 71 -4.40 17.61 -9.17
CA ALA A 71 -3.16 17.64 -8.39
C ALA A 71 -2.87 16.21 -7.90
N LEU A 72 -1.61 15.93 -7.55
CA LEU A 72 -1.18 14.63 -7.06
C LEU A 72 -0.42 14.78 -5.75
N SER A 73 -0.51 13.77 -4.88
CA SER A 73 0.36 13.62 -3.72
C SER A 73 1.07 12.28 -3.77
N ILE A 74 2.39 12.30 -3.66
CA ILE A 74 3.26 11.12 -3.64
C ILE A 74 3.78 10.95 -2.22
N PHE A 75 3.38 9.88 -1.55
CA PHE A 75 3.85 9.56 -0.21
C PHE A 75 4.84 8.39 -0.29
N ARG A 76 6.12 8.66 -0.04
CA ARG A 76 7.18 7.66 -0.01
C ARG A 76 7.54 7.35 1.44
N ILE A 77 7.51 6.07 1.79
CA ILE A 77 7.70 5.58 3.17
C ILE A 77 8.63 4.37 3.10
N HIS A 78 9.64 4.32 3.98
CA HIS A 78 10.52 3.18 4.07
C HIS A 78 9.82 1.97 4.72
N HIS A 79 10.05 0.77 4.19
CA HIS A 79 9.34 -0.45 4.60
C HIS A 79 9.57 -0.83 6.08
N SER A 80 10.64 -0.35 6.71
CA SER A 80 10.86 -0.55 8.15
C SER A 80 9.82 0.12 9.04
N ILE A 81 9.05 1.10 8.51
CA ILE A 81 8.00 1.80 9.27
C ILE A 81 6.75 0.94 9.40
N GLY A 82 6.45 0.12 8.40
CA GLY A 82 5.27 -0.74 8.41
C GLY A 82 5.13 -1.55 7.13
N ASP A 83 4.20 -2.50 7.15
CA ASP A 83 3.77 -3.23 5.96
C ASP A 83 2.73 -2.43 5.16
N GLY A 84 2.55 -2.80 3.88
CA GLY A 84 1.65 -2.09 2.98
C GLY A 84 0.18 -2.06 3.46
N ALA A 85 -0.31 -3.12 4.11
CA ALA A 85 -1.69 -3.15 4.57
C ALA A 85 -1.91 -2.21 5.77
N SER A 86 -0.97 -2.19 6.72
CA SER A 86 -0.99 -1.26 7.85
C SER A 86 -0.89 0.20 7.39
N LEU A 87 -0.01 0.50 6.44
CA LEU A 87 0.17 1.86 5.92
C LEU A 87 -1.08 2.38 5.18
N ILE A 88 -1.69 1.55 4.32
CA ILE A 88 -2.94 1.92 3.64
C ILE A 88 -4.09 2.07 4.64
N SER A 89 -4.17 1.21 5.65
CA SER A 89 -5.17 1.33 6.72
C SER A 89 -5.04 2.64 7.49
N LEU A 90 -3.81 3.05 7.81
CA LEU A 90 -3.53 4.33 8.46
C LEU A 90 -3.94 5.51 7.57
N LEU A 91 -3.58 5.50 6.29
CA LEU A 91 -3.97 6.55 5.33
C LEU A 91 -5.50 6.72 5.27
N LEU A 92 -6.24 5.61 5.21
CA LEU A 92 -7.70 5.64 5.19
C LEU A 92 -8.29 6.13 6.53
N ALA A 93 -7.69 5.76 7.66
CA ALA A 93 -8.10 6.24 8.98
C ALA A 93 -7.88 7.76 9.17
N CYS A 94 -6.85 8.31 8.52
CA CYS A 94 -6.51 9.73 8.54
C CYS A 94 -7.31 10.59 7.55
N THR A 95 -8.09 9.99 6.66
CA THR A 95 -8.85 10.69 5.62
C THR A 95 -10.36 10.58 5.84
N ARG A 96 -11.12 11.47 5.22
CA ARG A 96 -12.59 11.53 5.30
C ARG A 96 -13.19 11.75 3.94
N LYS A 97 -14.46 11.34 3.77
CA LYS A 97 -15.18 11.59 2.52
C LYS A 97 -15.41 13.09 2.34
N THR A 98 -15.30 13.57 1.12
CA THR A 98 -15.65 14.96 0.78
C THR A 98 -17.14 15.25 0.91
N SER A 99 -18.00 14.22 0.78
CA SER A 99 -19.44 14.32 0.96
C SER A 99 -19.90 14.16 2.42
N ASP A 100 -19.07 13.60 3.29
CA ASP A 100 -19.37 13.35 4.70
C ASP A 100 -18.07 13.42 5.54
N PRO A 101 -17.83 14.55 6.23
CA PRO A 101 -16.61 14.79 7.00
C PRO A 101 -16.38 13.82 8.17
N GLU A 102 -17.42 13.13 8.65
CA GLU A 102 -17.29 12.19 9.76
C GLU A 102 -17.06 10.75 9.28
N ALA A 103 -17.30 10.46 7.99
CA ALA A 103 -17.16 9.13 7.43
C ALA A 103 -15.77 8.83 6.87
N LEU A 104 -15.24 7.63 7.17
CA LEU A 104 -14.05 7.07 6.54
C LEU A 104 -14.29 6.82 5.04
N PRO A 105 -13.23 6.84 4.19
CA PRO A 105 -13.36 6.51 2.78
C PRO A 105 -13.85 5.07 2.59
N SER A 106 -14.67 4.85 1.56
CA SER A 106 -15.14 3.51 1.20
C SER A 106 -14.11 2.82 0.31
N VAL A 107 -13.66 1.63 0.71
CA VAL A 107 -12.84 0.76 -0.13
C VAL A 107 -13.76 -0.14 -0.97
N PRO A 108 -13.52 -0.30 -2.28
CA PRO A 108 -14.31 -1.22 -3.10
C PRO A 108 -14.19 -2.65 -2.56
N THR A 109 -15.28 -3.19 -2.03
CA THR A 109 -15.34 -4.61 -1.67
C THR A 109 -15.74 -5.41 -2.90
N LYS A 110 -14.91 -6.36 -3.33
CA LYS A 110 -15.33 -7.34 -4.34
C LYS A 110 -16.51 -8.12 -3.78
N ASN A 111 -17.70 -7.96 -4.36
CA ASN A 111 -18.85 -8.79 -4.05
C ASN A 111 -18.49 -10.23 -4.39
N ARG A 112 -18.10 -11.00 -3.37
CA ARG A 112 -17.93 -12.44 -3.52
C ARG A 112 -19.35 -12.98 -3.64
N ALA A 113 -19.80 -13.23 -4.87
CA ALA A 113 -21.02 -14.00 -5.09
C ALA A 113 -20.90 -15.26 -4.21
N ARG A 114 -21.83 -15.40 -3.27
CA ARG A 114 -21.90 -16.56 -2.39
C ARG A 114 -22.30 -17.75 -3.27
N ASN A 115 -21.34 -18.33 -3.97
CA ASN A 115 -21.50 -19.66 -4.51
C ASN A 115 -21.70 -20.56 -3.31
N SER A 116 -22.95 -20.97 -3.05
CA SER A 116 -23.24 -22.08 -2.17
C SER A 116 -22.51 -23.29 -2.76
N SER A 117 -21.30 -23.56 -2.30
CA SER A 117 -20.60 -24.79 -2.64
C SER A 117 -21.43 -25.93 -2.08
N THR A 118 -22.15 -26.62 -2.93
CA THR A 118 -22.73 -27.93 -2.63
C THR A 118 -21.57 -28.80 -2.15
N SER A 119 -21.58 -29.18 -0.87
CA SER A 119 -20.56 -29.97 -0.15
C SER A 119 -20.38 -31.41 -0.68
N GLY A 120 -20.88 -31.71 -1.88
CA GLY A 120 -20.88 -33.06 -2.46
C GLY A 120 -19.62 -33.44 -3.25
N GLY A 121 -18.77 -32.48 -3.64
CA GLY A 121 -17.60 -32.76 -4.48
C GLY A 121 -16.52 -33.57 -3.76
N PHE A 122 -16.14 -33.16 -2.55
CA PHE A 122 -15.10 -33.83 -1.77
C PHE A 122 -15.56 -35.22 -1.28
N LEU A 123 -16.83 -35.33 -0.89
CA LEU A 123 -17.43 -36.60 -0.48
C LEU A 123 -17.46 -37.61 -1.64
N ARG A 124 -17.76 -37.15 -2.87
CA ARG A 124 -17.72 -38.00 -4.07
C ARG A 124 -16.30 -38.51 -4.35
N VAL A 125 -15.29 -37.65 -4.27
CA VAL A 125 -13.89 -38.07 -4.47
C VAL A 125 -13.49 -39.13 -3.43
N LEU A 126 -13.82 -38.93 -2.15
CA LEU A 126 -13.54 -39.90 -1.10
C LEU A 126 -14.27 -41.24 -1.32
N LEU A 127 -15.55 -41.21 -1.71
CA LEU A 127 -16.29 -42.43 -2.04
C LEU A 127 -15.70 -43.16 -3.25
N THR A 128 -15.21 -42.41 -4.23
CA THR A 128 -14.58 -43.00 -5.43
C THR A 128 -13.28 -43.71 -5.05
N ILE A 129 -12.41 -43.05 -4.28
CA ILE A 129 -11.15 -43.64 -3.79
C ILE A 129 -11.42 -44.87 -2.92
N TRP A 130 -12.39 -44.79 -2.00
CA TRP A 130 -12.79 -45.90 -1.14
C TRP A 130 -13.28 -47.12 -1.95
N SER A 131 -14.08 -46.89 -2.99
CA SER A 131 -14.58 -47.96 -3.86
C SER A 131 -13.48 -48.65 -4.66
N MET A 132 -12.45 -47.91 -5.10
CA MET A 132 -11.30 -48.49 -5.78
C MET A 132 -10.44 -49.31 -4.82
N PHE A 133 -10.23 -48.83 -3.60
CA PHE A 133 -9.46 -49.53 -2.57
C PHE A 133 -10.13 -50.87 -2.17
N PHE A 134 -11.46 -50.88 -1.98
CA PHE A 134 -12.19 -52.11 -1.70
C PHE A 134 -12.16 -53.12 -2.86
N ARG A 135 -12.21 -52.64 -4.11
CA ARG A 135 -12.09 -53.52 -5.30
C ARG A 135 -10.69 -54.14 -5.42
N PHE A 136 -9.65 -53.42 -5.01
CA PHE A 136 -8.27 -53.92 -5.02
C PHE A 136 -8.02 -54.97 -3.94
N ILE A 137 -8.66 -54.86 -2.77
CA ILE A 137 -8.52 -55.86 -1.68
C ILE A 137 -9.30 -57.14 -1.96
N ASN A 138 -10.35 -57.07 -2.78
CA ASN A 138 -11.25 -58.20 -3.06
C ASN A 138 -10.93 -58.91 -4.40
N THR A 139 -9.75 -58.67 -4.97
CA THR A 139 -9.14 -59.42 -6.08
C THR A 139 -7.88 -60.10 -5.55
#